data_AF-A0A943WRL5-F1
#
_entry.id   AF-A0A943WRL5-F1
#
_cell.length_a   1.000
_cell.length_b   1.000
_cell.length_c   1.000
_cell.angle_alpha   90.00
_cell.angle_beta   90.00
_cell.angle_gamma   90.00
#
_symmetry.space_group_name_H-M   'P 1'
#
loop_
_entity.id
_entity.type
_entity.pdbx_description
1 polymer ?
#
loop_
_entity_poly.entity_id
_entity_poly.type
_entity_poly.pdbx_seq_one_letter_code
_entity_poly.pdbx_strand_id
1 'polypeptide(L)'
;MSLYGNQCSIGGMPCGVILRGAANGEYRAVFEREFASLEDIEAIQWDHPKIQGECILPTGYGFAVRDIQYSSSTRSYTVVLQVAEQYLGDVTGYQSQVAELEEGLSQKDRELEKRAASLAEKESVITQQQETITQQSKVLAELEAAGTAAQVDAQLMAAYKEGVEQNG
;
A
#
# COMPACT_ATOMS: atom_id res chain seq x y z
N MET A 1 26.91 -33.41 -33.25
CA MET A 1 27.16 -32.01 -33.72
C MET A 1 25.79 -31.41 -34.02
N SER A 2 25.42 -30.26 -33.46
CA SER A 2 24.04 -29.75 -33.53
C SER A 2 23.64 -29.35 -34.96
N LEU A 3 22.42 -29.73 -35.36
CA LEU A 3 21.81 -29.40 -36.65
C LEU A 3 21.33 -27.93 -36.73
N TYR A 4 20.98 -27.32 -35.59
CA TYR A 4 20.30 -26.02 -35.56
C TYR A 4 21.08 -24.92 -34.82
N GLY A 5 22.11 -25.28 -34.05
CA GLY A 5 22.88 -24.36 -33.22
C GLY A 5 22.23 -24.16 -31.84
N ASN A 6 22.93 -24.51 -30.76
CA ASN A 6 22.39 -24.48 -29.41
C ASN A 6 22.51 -23.09 -28.76
N GLN A 7 21.74 -22.11 -29.26
CA GLN A 7 21.81 -20.72 -28.78
C GLN A 7 21.03 -20.45 -27.49
N CYS A 8 20.09 -21.33 -27.15
CA CYS A 8 19.36 -21.27 -25.89
C CYS A 8 19.23 -22.63 -25.22
N SER A 9 19.00 -22.64 -23.91
CA SER A 9 18.63 -23.83 -23.16
C SER A 9 17.32 -23.60 -22.41
N ILE A 10 16.49 -24.64 -22.33
CA ILE A 10 15.22 -24.63 -21.62
C ILE A 10 15.24 -25.80 -20.64
N GLY A 11 15.01 -25.53 -19.36
CA GLY A 11 15.09 -26.56 -18.32
C GLY A 11 16.50 -27.16 -18.19
N GLY A 12 17.53 -26.46 -18.65
CA GLY A 12 18.92 -26.95 -18.69
C GLY A 12 19.27 -27.79 -19.93
N MET A 13 18.31 -28.11 -20.80
CA MET A 13 18.57 -28.82 -22.05
C MET A 13 18.84 -27.86 -23.20
N PRO A 14 19.81 -28.16 -24.09
CA PRO A 14 20.01 -27.38 -25.31
C PRO A 14 18.78 -27.43 -26.22
N CYS A 15 18.26 -26.26 -26.58
CA CYS A 15 17.21 -26.11 -27.57
C CYS A 15 17.84 -25.63 -28.87
N GLY A 16 17.61 -26.38 -29.96
CA GLY A 16 18.24 -26.12 -31.24
C GLY A 16 17.66 -24.90 -31.96
N VAL A 17 16.34 -24.78 -31.99
CA VAL A 17 15.70 -23.58 -32.56
C VAL A 17 14.33 -23.36 -31.93
N ILE A 18 13.93 -22.09 -31.83
CA ILE A 18 12.59 -21.69 -31.41
C ILE A 18 11.97 -20.85 -32.51
N LEU A 19 10.78 -21.23 -32.93
CA LEU A 19 10.01 -20.57 -33.97
C LEU A 19 8.70 -20.04 -33.40
N ARG A 20 8.18 -18.96 -33.99
CA ARG A 20 6.80 -18.54 -33.72
C ARG A 20 5.84 -19.51 -34.39
N GLY A 21 4.80 -19.91 -33.67
CA GLY A 21 3.72 -20.74 -34.18
C GLY A 21 2.73 -19.97 -35.03
N ALA A 22 1.66 -20.64 -35.45
CA ALA A 22 0.65 -20.06 -36.34
C ALA A 22 -0.31 -19.11 -35.60
N ALA A 23 -0.49 -19.31 -34.29
CA ALA A 23 -1.36 -18.50 -33.44
C ALA A 23 -0.57 -17.53 -32.54
N ASN A 24 -1.24 -16.48 -32.07
CA ASN A 24 -0.66 -15.55 -31.11
C ASN A 24 -0.30 -16.28 -29.81
N GLY A 25 0.95 -16.07 -29.37
CA GLY A 25 1.48 -16.75 -28.18
C GLY A 25 1.80 -18.23 -28.40
N GLU A 26 1.69 -18.76 -29.62
CA GLU A 26 2.19 -20.10 -29.94
C GLU A 26 3.68 -20.03 -30.31
N TYR A 27 4.46 -20.99 -29.80
CA TYR A 27 5.86 -21.17 -30.11
C TYR A 27 6.16 -22.64 -30.38
N ARG A 28 7.21 -22.92 -31.15
CA ARG A 28 7.68 -24.27 -31.45
C ARG A 28 9.14 -24.37 -31.05
N ALA A 29 9.42 -25.12 -30.00
CA ALA A 29 10.77 -25.38 -29.51
C ALA A 29 11.25 -26.74 -30.03
N VAL A 30 12.40 -26.75 -30.71
CA VAL A 30 12.96 -27.97 -31.32
C VAL A 30 14.14 -28.46 -30.51
N PHE A 31 14.04 -29.68 -30.02
CA PHE A 31 15.08 -30.37 -29.26
C PHE A 31 15.62 -31.54 -30.08
N GLU A 32 16.93 -31.58 -30.32
CA GLU A 32 17.57 -32.70 -31.00
C GLU A 32 17.68 -33.89 -30.04
N ARG A 33 17.31 -35.09 -30.50
CA ARG A 33 17.32 -36.32 -29.67
C ARG A 33 18.72 -36.69 -29.17
N GLU A 34 19.78 -36.18 -29.80
CA GLU A 34 21.17 -36.35 -29.33
C GLU A 34 21.40 -35.65 -27.97
N PHE A 35 20.63 -34.62 -27.64
CA PHE A 35 20.84 -33.79 -26.44
C PHE A 35 19.68 -33.81 -25.43
N ALA A 36 18.50 -34.27 -25.83
CA ALA A 36 17.32 -34.34 -24.97
C ALA A 36 16.47 -35.56 -25.31
N SER A 37 16.09 -36.34 -24.30
CA SER A 37 15.07 -37.38 -24.44
C SER A 37 13.66 -36.80 -24.29
N LEU A 38 12.63 -37.58 -24.64
CA LEU A 38 11.25 -37.16 -24.40
C LEU A 38 10.98 -36.98 -22.90
N GLU A 39 11.52 -37.88 -22.07
CA GLU A 39 11.37 -37.86 -20.61
C GLU A 39 11.98 -36.59 -20.02
N ASP A 40 13.14 -36.16 -20.51
CA ASP A 40 13.77 -34.92 -20.06
C ASP A 40 12.90 -33.70 -20.42
N ILE A 41 12.35 -33.67 -21.65
CA ILE A 41 11.47 -32.60 -22.15
C ILE A 41 10.17 -32.51 -21.34
N GLU A 42 9.59 -33.65 -20.98
CA GLU A 42 8.37 -33.72 -20.15
C GLU A 42 8.65 -33.32 -18.70
N ALA A 43 9.88 -33.49 -18.22
CA ALA A 43 10.31 -33.10 -16.88
C ALA A 43 10.58 -31.59 -16.71
N ILE A 44 10.57 -30.79 -17.79
CA ILE A 44 10.71 -29.33 -17.70
C ILE A 44 9.51 -28.74 -16.95
N GLN A 45 9.78 -27.86 -15.99
CA GLN A 45 8.76 -27.00 -15.36
C GLN A 45 8.32 -25.92 -16.36
N TRP A 46 7.35 -26.25 -17.21
CA TRP A 46 6.90 -25.35 -18.28
C TRP A 46 6.12 -24.14 -17.77
N ASP A 47 5.56 -24.20 -16.57
CA ASP A 47 4.93 -23.07 -15.86
C ASP A 47 5.96 -22.03 -15.39
N HIS A 48 7.20 -22.45 -15.12
CA HIS A 48 8.31 -21.57 -14.73
C HIS A 48 9.63 -22.04 -15.36
N PRO A 49 9.76 -21.98 -16.71
CA PRO A 49 10.88 -22.59 -17.38
C PRO A 49 12.15 -21.81 -17.12
N LYS A 50 13.21 -22.53 -16.74
CA LYS A 50 14.55 -21.96 -16.68
C LYS A 50 15.11 -21.82 -18.09
N ILE A 51 15.05 -20.60 -18.62
CA ILE A 51 15.55 -20.27 -19.96
C ILE A 51 16.91 -19.57 -19.83
N GLN A 52 17.91 -20.02 -20.61
CA GLN A 52 19.23 -19.39 -20.69
C GLN A 52 19.64 -19.20 -22.15
N GLY A 53 20.52 -18.22 -22.39
CA GLY A 53 20.96 -17.88 -23.74
C GLY A 53 19.97 -16.98 -24.49
N GLU A 54 20.20 -16.83 -25.78
CA GLU A 54 19.39 -15.94 -26.63
C GLU A 54 18.12 -16.68 -27.08
N CYS A 55 16.98 -16.29 -26.52
CA CYS A 55 15.72 -16.98 -26.69
C CYS A 55 14.58 -15.99 -27.03
N ILE A 56 13.73 -16.34 -27.99
CA ILE A 56 12.60 -15.50 -28.40
C ILE A 56 11.33 -15.73 -27.55
N LEU A 57 11.38 -16.67 -26.61
CA LEU A 57 10.28 -16.90 -25.66
C LEU A 57 10.17 -15.69 -24.73
N PRO A 58 8.94 -15.21 -24.46
CA PRO A 58 8.75 -14.06 -23.59
C PRO A 58 9.23 -14.36 -22.17
N THR A 59 10.12 -13.51 -21.64
CA THR A 59 10.64 -13.61 -20.28
C THR A 59 9.53 -13.41 -19.25
N GLY A 60 9.52 -14.22 -18.19
CA GLY A 60 8.56 -14.09 -17.10
C GLY A 60 7.20 -14.76 -17.37
N TYR A 61 7.10 -15.57 -18.42
CA TYR A 61 5.88 -16.32 -18.74
C TYR A 61 6.09 -17.82 -18.59
N GLY A 62 5.08 -18.50 -18.06
CA GLY A 62 4.92 -19.93 -18.23
C GLY A 62 4.35 -20.28 -19.60
N PHE A 63 4.39 -21.57 -19.92
CA PHE A 63 3.90 -22.13 -21.17
C PHE A 63 3.11 -23.41 -20.89
N ALA A 64 2.00 -23.58 -21.59
CA ALA A 64 1.31 -24.85 -21.68
C ALA A 64 1.84 -25.64 -22.88
N VAL A 65 2.28 -26.88 -22.65
CA VAL A 65 2.60 -27.80 -23.74
C VAL A 65 1.31 -28.29 -24.39
N ARG A 66 1.14 -28.00 -25.67
CA ARG A 66 -0.05 -28.38 -26.45
C ARG A 66 0.15 -29.70 -27.18
N ASP A 67 1.37 -29.95 -27.65
CA ASP A 67 1.73 -31.14 -28.40
C ASP A 67 3.25 -31.35 -28.37
N ILE A 68 3.70 -32.59 -28.54
CA ILE A 68 5.11 -32.94 -28.74
C ILE A 68 5.20 -33.90 -29.93
N GLN A 69 5.86 -33.45 -30.99
CA GLN A 69 5.95 -34.18 -32.25
C GLN A 69 7.36 -34.70 -32.46
N TYR A 70 7.51 -36.00 -32.71
CA TYR A 70 8.81 -36.58 -33.07
C TYR A 70 8.99 -36.65 -34.59
N SER A 71 10.12 -36.13 -35.07
CA SER A 71 10.56 -36.25 -36.45
C SER A 71 11.73 -37.24 -36.54
N SER A 72 11.53 -38.35 -37.24
CA SER A 72 12.57 -39.37 -37.43
C SER A 72 13.66 -38.91 -38.40
N SER A 73 13.33 -38.09 -39.40
CA SER A 73 14.26 -37.59 -40.42
C SER A 73 15.32 -36.66 -39.83
N THR A 74 14.92 -35.80 -38.89
CA THR A 74 15.81 -34.87 -38.18
C THR A 74 16.20 -35.36 -36.79
N ARG A 75 15.70 -36.53 -36.39
CA ARG A 75 15.85 -37.11 -35.05
C ARG A 75 15.61 -36.06 -33.95
N SER A 76 14.50 -35.31 -34.03
CA SER A 76 14.21 -34.21 -33.11
C SER A 76 12.77 -34.25 -32.61
N TYR A 77 12.56 -33.70 -31.42
CA TYR A 77 11.25 -33.42 -30.84
C TYR A 77 10.89 -31.95 -31.07
N THR A 78 9.67 -31.68 -31.52
CA THR A 78 9.12 -30.34 -31.63
C THR A 78 8.02 -30.19 -30.59
N VAL A 79 8.25 -29.34 -29.60
CA VAL A 79 7.30 -29.01 -28.55
C VAL A 79 6.50 -27.80 -28.98
N VAL A 80 5.18 -27.93 -29.06
CA VAL A 80 4.26 -26.83 -29.32
C VAL A 80 3.86 -26.21 -28.00
N LEU A 81 4.23 -24.95 -27.80
CA LEU A 81 4.04 -24.19 -26.57
C LEU A 81 3.00 -23.09 -26.79
N GLN A 82 2.08 -22.94 -25.85
CA GLN A 82 1.19 -21.79 -25.77
C GLN A 82 1.58 -20.96 -24.55
N VAL A 83 1.79 -19.64 -24.73
CA VAL A 83 2.01 -18.72 -23.60
C VAL A 83 0.85 -18.85 -22.62
N ALA A 84 1.20 -19.07 -21.36
CA ALA A 84 0.27 -19.21 -20.24
C ALA A 84 0.41 -18.00 -19.30
N GLU A 85 0.23 -18.21 -17.98
CA GLU A 85 0.28 -17.13 -17.00
C GLU A 85 1.69 -16.51 -16.90
N GLN A 86 1.70 -15.21 -16.64
CA GLN A 86 2.92 -14.50 -16.29
C GLN A 86 3.27 -14.81 -14.84
N TYR A 87 4.48 -15.29 -14.59
CA TYR A 87 5.02 -15.37 -13.24
C TYR A 87 5.81 -14.11 -12.92
N LEU A 88 5.59 -13.53 -11.75
CA LEU A 88 6.20 -12.26 -11.34
C LEU A 88 7.64 -12.41 -10.80
N GLY A 89 8.21 -13.61 -10.91
CA GLY A 89 9.53 -13.94 -10.37
C GLY A 89 9.54 -13.99 -8.85
N ASP A 90 10.70 -13.69 -8.24
CA ASP A 90 10.82 -13.56 -6.79
C ASP A 90 10.21 -12.23 -6.31
N VAL A 91 9.03 -12.32 -5.68
CA VAL A 91 8.29 -11.18 -5.14
C VAL A 91 8.49 -10.98 -3.64
N THR A 92 9.36 -11.77 -3.00
CA THR A 92 9.52 -11.80 -1.53
C THR A 92 9.91 -10.44 -0.95
N GLY A 93 10.76 -9.69 -1.66
CA GLY A 93 11.17 -8.34 -1.25
C GLY A 93 10.00 -7.35 -1.23
N TYR A 94 9.12 -7.41 -2.24
CA TYR A 94 7.94 -6.56 -2.28
C TYR A 94 6.91 -6.96 -1.23
N GLN A 95 6.71 -8.26 -1.02
CA GLN A 95 5.83 -8.77 0.04
C GLN A 95 6.29 -8.29 1.43
N SER A 96 7.61 -8.26 1.66
CA SER A 96 8.19 -7.74 2.91
C SER A 96 7.93 -6.23 3.08
N GLN A 97 8.10 -5.44 2.01
CA GLN A 97 7.81 -4.01 2.05
C GLN A 97 6.32 -3.71 2.29
N VAL A 98 5.42 -4.49 1.70
CA VAL A 98 3.98 -4.35 1.94
C VAL A 98 3.65 -4.63 3.39
N ALA A 99 4.20 -5.70 3.97
CA ALA A 99 3.99 -6.03 5.38
C ALA A 99 4.49 -4.91 6.32
N GLU A 100 5.67 -4.34 6.05
CA GLU A 100 6.20 -3.22 6.83
C GLU A 100 5.31 -1.96 6.73
N LEU A 101 4.81 -1.65 5.53
CA LEU A 101 3.89 -0.53 5.31
C LEU A 101 2.55 -0.73 6.03
N GLU A 102 2.00 -1.94 5.99
CA GLU A 102 0.75 -2.29 6.69
C GLU A 102 0.91 -2.16 8.21
N GLU A 103 2.04 -2.62 8.76
CA GLU A 103 2.36 -2.45 10.18
C GLU A 103 2.48 -0.95 10.54
N GLY A 104 3.20 -0.18 9.72
CA GLY A 104 3.35 1.26 9.91
C GLY A 104 2.03 2.03 9.84
N LEU A 105 1.09 1.61 8.99
CA LEU A 105 -0.26 2.19 8.92
C LEU A 105 -1.04 1.90 10.20
N SER A 106 -1.07 0.63 10.64
CA SER A 106 -1.75 0.25 11.89
C SER A 106 -1.18 1.00 13.12
N GLN A 107 0.14 1.24 13.16
CA GLN A 107 0.74 2.04 14.23
C GLN A 107 0.28 3.51 14.20
N LYS A 108 0.24 4.12 13.00
CA LYS A 108 -0.23 5.51 12.83
C LYS A 108 -1.70 5.67 13.19
N ASP A 109 -2.56 4.71 12.83
CA ASP A 109 -3.98 4.75 13.18
C ASP A 109 -4.19 4.78 14.69
N ARG A 110 -3.46 3.93 15.45
CA ARG A 110 -3.50 3.95 16.92
C ARG A 110 -2.99 5.27 17.49
N GLU A 111 -1.99 5.89 16.87
CA GLU A 111 -1.50 7.19 17.31
C GLU A 111 -2.53 8.30 17.05
N LEU A 112 -3.20 8.27 15.90
CA LEU A 112 -4.28 9.20 15.57
C LEU A 112 -5.46 9.07 16.55
N GLU A 113 -5.87 7.85 16.89
CA GLU A 113 -6.90 7.61 17.91
C GLU A 113 -6.53 8.20 19.27
N LYS A 114 -5.29 8.00 19.73
CA LYS A 114 -4.79 8.59 20.97
C LYS A 114 -4.79 10.12 20.92
N ARG A 115 -4.35 10.70 19.80
CA ARG A 115 -4.35 12.16 19.60
C ARG A 115 -5.77 12.72 19.57
N ALA A 116 -6.71 12.04 18.92
CA ALA A 116 -8.12 12.42 18.89
C ALA A 116 -8.74 12.40 20.29
N ALA A 117 -8.48 11.36 21.09
CA ALA A 117 -8.95 11.28 22.47
C ALA A 117 -8.38 12.43 23.34
N SER A 118 -7.09 12.74 23.21
CA SER A 118 -6.47 13.85 23.94
C SER A 118 -7.03 15.22 23.52
N LEU A 119 -7.34 15.41 22.24
CA LEU A 119 -7.98 16.63 21.75
C LEU A 119 -9.39 16.78 22.33
N ALA A 120 -10.19 15.71 22.35
CA ALA A 120 -11.52 15.73 22.94
C ALA A 120 -11.50 16.08 24.44
N GLU A 121 -10.53 15.55 25.19
CA GLU A 121 -10.33 15.89 26.60
C GLU A 121 -10.01 17.39 26.78
N LYS A 122 -9.06 17.92 25.99
CA LYS A 122 -8.71 19.34 26.04
C LYS A 122 -9.89 20.24 25.69
N GLU A 123 -10.71 19.85 24.71
CA GLU A 123 -11.89 20.62 24.30
C GLU A 123 -12.96 20.65 25.39
N SER A 124 -13.14 19.54 26.12
CA SER A 124 -14.00 19.50 27.32
C SER A 124 -13.49 20.46 28.41
N VAL A 125 -12.18 20.48 28.67
CA VAL A 125 -11.58 21.39 29.66
C VAL A 125 -11.77 22.85 29.25
N ILE A 126 -11.55 23.19 27.98
CA ILE A 126 -11.75 24.55 27.47
C ILE A 126 -13.21 24.97 27.63
N THR A 127 -14.16 24.09 27.33
CA THR A 127 -15.59 24.37 27.50
C THR A 127 -15.93 24.69 28.95
N GLN A 128 -15.45 23.87 29.89
CA GLN A 128 -15.68 24.08 31.34
C GLN A 128 -15.02 25.38 31.85
N GLN A 129 -13.83 25.72 31.35
CA GLN A 129 -13.16 26.98 31.67
C GLN A 129 -13.96 28.17 31.12
N GLN A 130 -14.50 28.07 29.91
CA GLN A 130 -15.31 29.12 29.31
C GLN A 130 -16.61 29.38 30.10
N GLU A 131 -17.28 28.32 30.57
CA GLU A 131 -18.44 28.44 31.47
C GLU A 131 -18.07 29.14 32.78
N THR A 132 -16.93 28.76 33.36
CA THR A 132 -16.42 29.37 34.61
C THR A 132 -16.13 30.85 34.44
N ILE A 133 -15.44 31.23 33.35
CA ILE A 133 -15.15 32.64 33.01
C ILE A 133 -16.46 33.42 32.83
N THR A 134 -17.44 32.83 32.15
CA THR A 134 -18.75 33.45 31.92
C THR A 134 -19.51 33.65 33.23
N GLN A 135 -19.38 32.73 34.19
CA GLN A 135 -19.99 32.89 35.51
C GLN A 135 -19.27 33.95 36.34
N GLN A 136 -17.93 33.95 36.33
CA GLN A 136 -17.13 34.94 37.03
C GLN A 136 -17.37 36.36 36.52
N SER A 137 -17.54 36.54 35.20
CA SER A 137 -17.82 37.86 34.62
C SER A 137 -19.19 38.42 35.04
N LYS A 138 -20.21 37.56 35.16
CA LYS A 138 -21.52 37.96 35.71
C LYS A 138 -21.42 38.43 37.16
N VAL A 139 -20.72 37.66 38.00
CA VAL A 139 -20.54 38.01 39.42
C VAL A 139 -19.79 39.33 39.57
N LEU A 140 -18.76 39.57 38.74
CA LEU A 140 -18.03 40.84 38.74
C LEU A 140 -18.94 42.01 38.36
N ALA A 141 -19.77 41.86 37.31
CA ALA A 141 -20.71 42.90 36.90
C ALA A 141 -21.75 43.23 38.00
N GLU A 142 -22.26 42.22 38.71
CA GLU A 142 -23.18 42.41 39.83
C GLU A 142 -22.52 43.14 41.01
N LEU A 143 -21.27 42.79 41.35
CA LEU A 143 -20.50 43.46 42.40
C LEU A 143 -20.19 44.92 42.05
N GLU A 144 -19.83 45.21 40.80
CA GLU A 144 -19.59 46.58 40.32
C GLU A 144 -20.86 47.43 40.39
N ALA A 145 -22.01 46.88 39.99
CA ALA A 145 -23.30 47.56 40.10
C ALA A 145 -23.68 47.84 41.56
N ALA A 146 -23.51 46.86 42.45
CA ALA A 146 -23.79 47.02 43.88
C ALA A 146 -22.88 48.07 44.54
N GLY A 147 -21.58 48.05 44.21
CA GLY A 147 -20.61 49.04 44.71
C GLY A 147 -20.95 50.46 44.27
N THR A 148 -21.36 50.64 43.01
CA THR A 148 -21.76 51.94 42.47
C THR A 148 -23.02 52.47 43.17
N ALA A 149 -24.02 51.61 43.41
CA ALA A 149 -25.25 51.98 44.12
C ALA A 149 -24.96 52.43 45.57
N ALA A 150 -24.11 51.69 46.29
CA ALA A 150 -23.70 52.07 47.65
C ALA A 150 -22.98 53.42 47.70
N GLN A 151 -22.18 53.73 46.67
CA GLN A 151 -21.47 55.01 46.57
C GLN A 151 -22.41 56.18 46.34
N VAL A 152 -23.43 56.01 45.49
CA VAL A 152 -24.47 57.02 45.25
C VAL A 152 -25.30 57.26 46.51
N ASP A 153 -25.68 56.21 47.23
CA ASP A 153 -26.44 56.32 48.48
C ASP A 153 -25.65 57.11 49.55
N ALA A 154 -24.36 56.81 49.71
CA ALA A 154 -23.48 57.54 50.63
C ALA A 154 -23.35 59.03 50.25
N GLN A 155 -23.23 59.36 48.97
CA GLN A 155 -23.19 60.75 48.49
C GLN A 155 -24.52 61.48 48.74
N LEU A 156 -25.65 60.80 48.53
CA LEU A 156 -26.98 61.36 48.75
C LEU A 156 -27.20 61.66 50.25
N MET A 157 -26.81 60.76 51.15
CA MET A 157 -26.88 60.99 52.59
C MET A 157 -26.00 62.15 53.05
N ALA A 158 -24.78 62.27 52.50
CA ALA A 158 -23.90 63.38 52.79
C ALA A 158 -24.52 64.73 52.36
N ALA A 159 -25.03 64.81 51.13
CA ALA A 159 -25.67 66.02 50.61
C ALA A 159 -26.94 66.41 51.40
N TYR A 160 -27.75 65.41 51.80
CA TYR A 160 -28.92 65.65 52.64
C TYR A 160 -28.54 66.26 54.00
N LYS A 161 -27.53 65.69 54.66
CA LYS A 161 -27.04 66.21 55.94
C LYS A 161 -26.56 67.66 55.82
N GLU A 162 -25.80 67.96 54.78
CA GLU A 162 -25.28 69.31 54.52
C GLU A 162 -26.42 70.33 54.28
N GLY A 163 -27.45 69.95 53.52
CA GLY A 163 -28.62 70.81 53.28
C GLY A 163 -29.51 71.06 54.50
N VAL A 164 -29.57 70.10 55.43
CA VAL A 164 -30.27 70.25 56.72
C VAL A 164 -29.52 71.23 57.64
N GLU A 165 -28.18 71.14 57.68
CA GLU A 165 -27.35 72.05 58.49
C GLU A 165 -27.29 73.48 57.94
N GLN A 166 -27.53 73.69 56.64
CA GLN A 166 -27.57 75.04 56.03
C GLN A 166 -28.91 75.77 56.15
N ASN A 167 -30.02 75.07 56.47
CA ASN A 167 -31.37 75.65 56.54
C ASN A 167 -31.98 75.70 57.95
N GLY A 168 -31.22 75.33 58.99
CA GLY A 168 -31.61 75.42 60.40
C GLY A 168 -30.86 76.52 61.13
#